data_AF-A0AAW1HXR2-F1
#
_entry.id   AF-A0AAW1HXR2-F1
#
_cell.length_a   1.000
_cell.length_b   1.000
_cell.length_c   1.000
_cell.angle_alpha   90.00
_cell.angle_beta   90.00
_cell.angle_gamma   90.00
#
_symmetry.space_group_name_H-M   'P 1'
#
loop_
_entity.id
_entity.type
_entity.pdbx_description
1 polymer ?
#
loop_
_entity_poly.entity_id
_entity_poly.type
_entity_poly.pdbx_seq_one_letter_code
_entity_poly.pdbx_strand_id
1 'polypeptide(L)'
;MKGLFKSKPRTPAELVRISRDLLIIVDQDAIRESKREDKMSELSKVIRDLKCILYGNSEAEPVPEACMQLTQEFFKDNTFRLLITSLPKLNLEARKDATQIVANLQRQQVHSRLIASDYLEHNKDLIDVLLTGYENPDMALHYGSMLRECIRHQVVAKYVLESEHLKKFFDFIQLPNFDIAADAAATFKELLTRHKSTVADFLTNNYDWFFEEYNSKLLESSNYITRRQAVKLLGDMLLDRSNSATMTKYVSSRENLRILMNLLRESSKTIQIEAFHVFKLFAANQNKPADISNILVANKSKLLRLLGELKTDKEDEQFDSDKAQVMQEIASLEPKELP
;
A
#
# COMPACT_ATOMS: atom_id res chain seq x y z
N MET A 1 15.89 9.50 -58.50
CA MET A 1 15.67 8.25 -57.74
C MET A 1 16.42 8.30 -56.42
N LYS A 2 15.74 8.60 -55.32
CA LYS A 2 16.14 8.23 -53.96
C LYS A 2 14.85 7.86 -53.23
N GLY A 3 14.41 6.62 -53.42
CA GLY A 3 13.34 6.07 -52.61
C GLY A 3 13.81 6.07 -51.16
N LEU A 4 13.18 6.91 -50.34
CA LEU A 4 13.36 6.88 -48.90
C LEU A 4 12.91 5.50 -48.41
N PHE A 5 13.87 4.63 -48.10
CA PHE A 5 13.60 3.44 -47.30
C PHE A 5 13.08 3.93 -45.95
N LYS A 6 11.76 3.93 -45.74
CA LYS A 6 11.20 4.00 -44.39
C LYS A 6 11.77 2.81 -43.64
N SER A 7 12.52 3.06 -42.57
CA SER A 7 13.00 1.99 -41.70
C SER A 7 11.81 1.14 -41.25
N LYS A 8 11.98 -0.19 -41.25
CA LYS A 8 10.93 -1.12 -40.82
C LYS A 8 10.51 -0.73 -39.39
N PRO A 9 9.19 -0.64 -39.09
CA PRO A 9 8.74 -0.35 -37.75
C PRO A 9 9.31 -1.40 -36.78
N ARG A 10 9.92 -0.92 -35.70
CA ARG A 10 10.52 -1.78 -34.68
C ARG A 10 9.42 -2.57 -33.99
N THR A 11 9.65 -3.86 -33.78
CA THR A 11 8.76 -4.73 -33.02
C THR A 11 8.83 -4.40 -31.52
N PRO A 12 7.81 -4.75 -30.72
CA PRO A 12 7.84 -4.54 -29.27
C PRO A 12 9.07 -5.19 -28.61
N ALA A 13 9.42 -6.42 -29.03
CA ALA A 13 10.59 -7.13 -28.52
C ALA A 13 11.92 -6.43 -28.88
N GLU A 14 12.05 -5.90 -30.10
CA GLU A 14 13.24 -5.13 -30.50
C GLU A 14 13.39 -3.86 -29.65
N LEU A 15 12.29 -3.15 -29.36
CA LEU A 15 12.34 -1.96 -28.50
C LEU A 15 12.79 -2.28 -27.08
N VAL A 16 12.36 -3.41 -26.52
CA VAL A 16 12.81 -3.88 -25.20
C VAL A 16 14.30 -4.23 -25.19
N ARG A 17 14.82 -4.86 -26.26
CA ARG A 17 16.25 -5.16 -26.36
C ARG A 17 17.09 -3.89 -26.48
N ILE A 18 16.64 -2.95 -27.32
CA ILE A 18 17.30 -1.65 -27.47
C ILE A 18 17.30 -0.89 -26.13
N SER A 19 16.18 -0.87 -25.40
CA SER A 19 16.12 -0.20 -24.10
C SER A 19 17.09 -0.84 -23.10
N ARG A 20 17.18 -2.16 -23.07
CA ARG A 20 18.14 -2.91 -22.24
C ARG A 20 19.59 -2.56 -22.58
N ASP A 21 19.96 -2.57 -23.86
CA ASP A 21 21.31 -2.24 -24.30
C ASP A 21 21.68 -0.80 -23.93
N LEU A 22 20.74 0.15 -24.12
CA LEU A 22 20.93 1.54 -23.72
C LEU A 22 21.07 1.69 -22.20
N LEU A 23 20.26 0.97 -21.41
CA LEU A 23 20.36 0.95 -19.95
C LEU A 23 21.72 0.41 -19.48
N ILE A 24 22.26 -0.63 -20.12
CA ILE A 24 23.61 -1.13 -19.80
C ILE A 24 24.67 -0.06 -20.10
N ILE A 25 24.56 0.60 -21.26
CA ILE A 25 25.52 1.63 -21.68
C ILE A 25 25.49 2.82 -20.73
N VAL A 26 24.30 3.33 -20.39
CA VAL A 26 24.18 4.50 -19.52
C VAL A 26 24.54 4.22 -18.06
N ASP A 27 24.51 2.95 -17.65
CA ASP A 27 24.93 2.54 -16.32
C ASP A 27 26.46 2.57 -16.16
N GLN A 28 27.21 2.48 -17.26
CA GLN A 28 28.67 2.52 -17.24
C GLN A 28 29.23 3.92 -16.97
N ASP A 29 30.03 4.02 -15.90
CA ASP A 29 30.66 5.28 -15.49
C ASP A 29 31.78 5.77 -16.45
N ALA A 30 32.35 4.87 -17.25
CA ALA A 30 33.53 5.13 -18.08
C ALA A 30 33.27 5.81 -19.45
N ILE A 31 32.02 6.20 -19.75
CA ILE A 31 31.66 6.78 -21.05
C ILE A 31 31.79 8.30 -21.02
N ARG A 32 32.31 8.89 -22.11
CA ARG A 32 32.35 10.35 -22.32
C ARG A 32 30.97 10.97 -22.16
N GLU A 33 30.89 12.10 -21.46
CA GLU A 33 29.66 12.79 -21.11
C GLU A 33 28.74 13.07 -22.31
N SER A 34 29.27 13.62 -23.41
CA SER A 34 28.49 13.87 -24.64
C SER A 34 27.86 12.60 -25.23
N LYS A 35 28.59 11.49 -25.22
CA LYS A 35 28.08 10.19 -25.70
C LYS A 35 27.04 9.62 -24.74
N ARG A 36 27.13 9.91 -23.44
CA ARG A 36 26.12 9.52 -22.44
C ARG A 36 24.83 10.30 -22.64
N GLU A 37 24.91 11.61 -22.88
CA GLU A 37 23.75 12.46 -23.17
C GLU A 37 23.00 12.00 -24.42
N ASP A 38 23.71 11.70 -25.50
CA ASP A 38 23.12 11.15 -26.73
C ASP A 38 22.36 9.84 -26.45
N LYS A 39 22.96 8.95 -25.66
CA LYS A 39 22.36 7.65 -25.31
C LYS A 39 21.16 7.79 -24.35
N MET A 40 21.19 8.77 -23.45
CA MET A 40 20.06 9.14 -22.60
C MET A 40 18.88 9.71 -23.39
N SER A 41 19.16 10.53 -24.40
CA SER A 41 18.14 11.03 -25.32
C SER A 41 17.50 9.89 -26.13
N GLU A 42 18.33 8.95 -26.61
CA GLU A 42 17.85 7.75 -27.30
C GLU A 42 17.00 6.87 -26.37
N LEU A 43 17.46 6.62 -25.15
CA LEU A 43 16.72 5.84 -24.15
C LEU A 43 15.37 6.47 -23.81
N SER A 44 15.33 7.79 -23.63
CA SER A 44 14.07 8.51 -23.36
C SER A 44 13.05 8.36 -24.48
N LYS A 45 13.49 8.33 -25.75
CA LYS A 45 12.60 8.06 -26.90
C LYS A 45 12.07 6.63 -26.88
N VAL A 46 12.94 5.66 -26.62
CA VAL A 46 12.54 4.24 -26.56
C VAL A 46 11.58 3.99 -25.39
N ILE A 47 11.81 4.59 -24.23
CA ILE A 47 10.87 4.52 -23.09
C ILE A 47 9.50 5.06 -23.50
N ARG A 48 9.44 6.20 -24.20
CA ARG A 48 8.17 6.74 -24.71
C ARG A 48 7.48 5.80 -25.70
N ASP A 49 8.24 5.18 -26.61
CA ASP A 49 7.71 4.21 -27.57
C ASP A 49 7.13 2.97 -26.85
N LEU A 50 7.82 2.46 -25.82
CA LEU A 50 7.33 1.36 -24.99
C LEU A 50 6.03 1.73 -24.27
N LYS A 51 5.94 2.95 -23.70
CA LYS A 51 4.70 3.45 -23.10
C LYS A 51 3.57 3.56 -24.12
N CYS A 52 3.84 4.06 -25.32
CA CYS A 52 2.86 4.18 -26.40
C CYS A 52 2.28 2.81 -26.78
N ILE A 53 3.07 1.74 -26.76
CA ILE A 53 2.56 0.37 -26.97
C ILE A 53 1.57 -0.03 -25.87
N LEU A 54 1.87 0.30 -24.61
CA LEU A 54 1.10 -0.14 -23.44
C LEU A 54 -0.16 0.68 -23.16
N TYR A 55 -0.19 1.95 -23.56
CA TYR A 55 -1.26 2.91 -23.28
C TYR A 55 -1.93 3.47 -24.54
N GLY A 56 -1.41 3.16 -25.72
CA GLY A 56 -1.88 3.75 -26.97
C GLY A 56 -1.48 5.22 -27.08
N ASN A 57 -2.11 5.90 -28.02
CA ASN A 57 -1.98 7.34 -28.24
C ASN A 57 -3.35 7.93 -28.66
N SER A 58 -3.38 9.19 -29.10
CA SER A 58 -4.61 9.85 -29.54
C SER A 58 -5.27 9.23 -30.78
N GLU A 59 -4.55 8.38 -31.52
CA GLU A 59 -4.97 7.81 -32.80
C GLU A 59 -5.26 6.32 -32.72
N ALA A 60 -4.66 5.60 -31.77
CA ALA A 60 -4.75 4.14 -31.66
C ALA A 60 -4.73 3.66 -30.21
N GLU A 61 -5.61 2.70 -29.92
CA GLU A 61 -5.65 1.95 -28.66
C GLU A 61 -4.51 0.92 -28.58
N PRO A 62 -4.09 0.49 -27.36
CA PRO A 62 -3.13 -0.60 -27.18
C PRO A 62 -3.56 -1.88 -27.88
N VAL A 63 -2.66 -2.48 -28.67
CA VAL A 63 -2.89 -3.78 -29.31
C VAL A 63 -2.51 -4.89 -28.32
N PRO A 64 -3.43 -5.79 -27.91
CA PRO A 64 -3.15 -6.80 -26.88
C PRO A 64 -1.94 -7.69 -27.18
N GLU A 65 -1.79 -8.12 -28.44
CA GLU A 65 -0.66 -8.93 -28.88
C GLU A 65 0.68 -8.19 -28.72
N ALA A 66 0.71 -6.89 -29.03
CA ALA A 66 1.92 -6.09 -28.89
C ALA A 66 2.28 -5.88 -27.41
N CYS A 67 1.29 -5.65 -26.54
CA CYS A 67 1.48 -5.58 -25.09
C CYS A 67 2.01 -6.89 -24.52
N MET A 68 1.47 -8.03 -24.98
CA MET A 68 1.93 -9.36 -24.56
C MET A 68 3.38 -9.60 -24.97
N GLN A 69 3.75 -9.32 -26.22
CA GLN A 69 5.13 -9.47 -26.71
C GLN A 69 6.12 -8.57 -25.95
N LEU A 70 5.74 -7.31 -25.70
CA LEU A 70 6.53 -6.38 -24.89
C LEU A 70 6.75 -6.95 -23.49
N THR A 71 5.67 -7.38 -22.83
CA THR A 71 5.70 -7.92 -21.47
C THR A 71 6.62 -9.15 -21.39
N GLN A 72 6.46 -10.08 -22.34
CA GLN A 72 7.26 -11.30 -22.40
C GLN A 72 8.75 -10.99 -22.54
N GLU A 73 9.15 -10.12 -23.48
CA GLU A 73 10.56 -9.79 -23.67
C GLU A 73 11.12 -8.96 -22.50
N PHE A 74 10.29 -8.14 -21.85
CA PHE A 74 10.71 -7.25 -20.74
C PHE A 74 11.12 -8.03 -19.49
N PHE A 75 10.39 -9.10 -19.16
CA PHE A 75 10.69 -9.96 -18.01
C PHE A 75 11.57 -11.17 -18.35
N LYS A 76 11.99 -11.33 -19.61
CA LYS A 76 12.83 -12.47 -20.02
C LYS A 76 14.25 -12.41 -19.46
N ASP A 77 14.82 -11.20 -19.37
CA ASP A 77 16.17 -10.95 -18.88
C ASP A 77 16.14 -9.75 -17.89
N ASN A 78 17.26 -9.05 -17.72
CA ASN A 78 17.43 -8.01 -16.69
C ASN A 78 16.83 -6.63 -17.03
N THR A 79 15.90 -6.49 -18.00
CA THR A 79 15.39 -5.15 -18.38
C THR A 79 14.74 -4.45 -17.19
N PHE A 80 13.89 -5.16 -16.43
CA PHE A 80 13.23 -4.58 -15.26
C PHE A 80 14.26 -4.10 -14.23
N ARG A 81 15.20 -4.96 -13.84
CA ARG A 81 16.29 -4.64 -12.90
C ARG A 81 17.04 -3.39 -13.32
N LEU A 82 17.52 -3.36 -14.56
CA LEU A 82 18.29 -2.25 -15.09
C LEU A 82 17.48 -0.94 -15.12
N LEU A 83 16.18 -1.02 -15.42
CA LEU A 83 15.30 0.14 -15.41
C LEU A 83 15.13 0.69 -14.00
N ILE A 84 14.93 -0.18 -12.99
CA ILE A 84 14.82 0.22 -11.59
C ILE A 84 16.11 0.89 -11.11
N THR A 85 17.27 0.27 -11.33
CA THR A 85 18.56 0.81 -10.84
C THR A 85 18.98 2.09 -11.58
N SER A 86 18.60 2.24 -12.85
CA SER A 86 18.92 3.42 -13.65
C SER A 86 17.91 4.56 -13.51
N LEU A 87 16.77 4.35 -12.85
CA LEU A 87 15.69 5.35 -12.74
C LEU A 87 16.18 6.72 -12.24
N PRO A 88 17.07 6.82 -11.23
CA PRO A 88 17.58 8.11 -10.76
C PRO A 88 18.43 8.85 -11.80
N LYS A 89 19.02 8.13 -12.76
CA LYS A 89 19.84 8.70 -13.85
C LYS A 89 18.99 9.31 -14.97
N LEU A 90 17.69 8.98 -15.03
CA LEU A 90 16.78 9.48 -16.05
C LEU A 90 16.29 10.89 -15.71
N ASN A 91 15.89 11.65 -16.74
CA ASN A 91 15.18 12.92 -16.54
C ASN A 91 13.73 12.67 -16.04
N LEU A 92 13.09 13.72 -15.54
CA LEU A 92 11.76 13.62 -14.90
C LEU A 92 10.70 12.96 -15.79
N GLU A 93 10.66 13.30 -17.08
CA GLU A 93 9.65 12.75 -18.00
C GLU A 93 9.88 11.26 -18.24
N ALA A 94 11.13 10.85 -18.47
CA ALA A 94 11.48 9.45 -18.62
C ALA A 94 11.25 8.64 -17.33
N ARG A 95 11.43 9.24 -16.14
CA ARG A 95 11.05 8.60 -14.85
C ARG A 95 9.54 8.36 -14.76
N LYS A 96 8.73 9.35 -15.14
CA LYS A 96 7.26 9.21 -15.17
C LYS A 96 6.81 8.12 -16.13
N ASP A 97 7.35 8.13 -17.36
CA ASP A 97 7.04 7.12 -18.37
C ASP A 97 7.48 5.72 -17.92
N ALA A 98 8.69 5.57 -17.37
CA ALA A 98 9.17 4.31 -16.81
C ALA A 98 8.28 3.80 -15.66
N THR A 99 7.82 4.69 -14.78
CA THR A 99 6.88 4.37 -13.68
C THR A 99 5.58 3.79 -14.24
N GLN A 100 5.00 4.42 -15.26
CA GLN A 100 3.77 3.95 -15.90
C GLN A 100 3.97 2.61 -16.62
N ILE A 101 5.09 2.42 -17.32
CA ILE A 101 5.44 1.15 -17.96
C ILE A 101 5.50 0.04 -16.92
N VAL A 102 6.27 0.23 -15.85
CA VAL A 102 6.39 -0.76 -14.76
C VAL A 102 5.01 -1.09 -14.18
N ALA A 103 4.20 -0.08 -13.90
CA ALA A 103 2.86 -0.25 -13.34
C ALA A 103 1.93 -1.08 -14.25
N ASN A 104 1.93 -0.77 -15.54
CA ASN A 104 1.14 -1.48 -16.53
C ASN A 104 1.57 -2.95 -16.63
N LEU A 105 2.88 -3.19 -16.73
CA LEU A 105 3.48 -4.51 -16.90
C LEU A 105 3.16 -5.49 -15.76
N GLN A 106 3.01 -5.02 -14.52
CA GLN A 106 2.60 -5.89 -13.40
C GLN A 106 1.21 -6.52 -13.60
N ARG A 107 0.36 -5.91 -14.45
CA ARG A 107 -1.03 -6.33 -14.67
C ARG A 107 -1.21 -7.11 -15.97
N GLN A 108 -0.20 -7.14 -16.83
CA GLN A 108 -0.26 -7.80 -18.13
C GLN A 108 -0.23 -9.32 -17.98
N GLN A 109 -1.14 -9.99 -18.69
CA GLN A 109 -1.17 -11.44 -18.76
C GLN A 109 -0.52 -11.90 -20.07
N VAL A 110 0.43 -12.83 -19.96
CA VAL A 110 1.06 -13.50 -21.09
C VAL A 110 0.57 -14.95 -21.08
N HIS A 111 -0.21 -15.34 -22.09
CA HIS A 111 -0.89 -16.64 -22.13
C HIS A 111 -1.66 -16.96 -20.83
N SER A 112 -2.44 -15.98 -20.36
CA SER A 112 -3.22 -16.05 -19.11
C SER A 112 -2.41 -16.19 -17.82
N ARG A 113 -1.10 -15.90 -17.84
CA ARG A 113 -0.22 -15.90 -16.66
C ARG A 113 0.38 -14.53 -16.39
N LEU A 114 0.49 -14.17 -15.11
CA LEU A 114 1.16 -12.94 -14.66
C LEU A 114 2.65 -13.20 -14.48
N ILE A 115 3.41 -13.23 -15.59
CA ILE A 115 4.85 -13.57 -15.57
C ILE A 115 5.70 -12.59 -14.75
N ALA A 116 5.19 -11.38 -14.49
CA ALA A 116 5.81 -10.41 -13.60
C ALA A 116 5.93 -10.95 -12.15
N SER A 117 4.93 -11.71 -11.69
CA SER A 117 4.94 -12.37 -10.39
C SER A 117 6.10 -13.37 -10.30
N ASP A 118 6.25 -14.22 -11.32
CA ASP A 118 7.30 -15.24 -11.37
C ASP A 118 8.69 -14.60 -11.42
N TYR A 119 8.85 -13.51 -12.18
CA TYR A 119 10.10 -12.76 -12.22
C TYR A 119 10.46 -12.19 -10.85
N LEU A 120 9.50 -11.54 -10.17
CA LEU A 120 9.71 -10.90 -8.86
C LEU A 120 9.99 -11.92 -7.76
N GLU A 121 9.43 -13.12 -7.84
CA GLU A 121 9.75 -14.21 -6.93
C GLU A 121 11.26 -14.55 -6.91
N HIS A 122 11.92 -14.45 -8.07
CA HIS A 122 13.35 -14.73 -8.23
C HIS A 122 14.24 -13.47 -8.10
N ASN A 123 13.66 -12.29 -7.94
CA ASN A 123 14.37 -11.00 -7.92
C ASN A 123 13.86 -10.09 -6.79
N LYS A 124 13.66 -10.65 -5.60
CA LYS A 124 13.08 -9.93 -4.44
C LYS A 124 13.94 -8.77 -3.95
N ASP A 125 15.24 -8.79 -4.21
CA ASP A 125 16.16 -7.70 -3.89
C ASP A 125 15.77 -6.37 -4.59
N LEU A 126 15.05 -6.44 -5.72
CA LEU A 126 14.50 -5.24 -6.36
C LEU A 126 13.44 -4.55 -5.51
N ILE A 127 12.72 -5.30 -4.68
CA ILE A 127 11.73 -4.75 -3.76
C ILE A 127 12.43 -3.93 -2.68
N ASP A 128 13.61 -4.37 -2.22
CA ASP A 128 14.44 -3.63 -1.26
C ASP A 128 14.88 -2.28 -1.86
N VAL A 129 15.27 -2.27 -3.15
CA VAL A 129 15.60 -1.03 -3.87
C VAL A 129 14.40 -0.09 -3.94
N LEU A 130 13.20 -0.60 -4.27
CA LEU A 130 11.99 0.22 -4.30
C LEU A 130 11.63 0.78 -2.92
N LEU A 131 11.79 -0.01 -1.86
CA LEU A 131 11.49 0.38 -0.47
C LEU A 131 12.47 1.44 0.06
N THR A 132 13.77 1.23 -0.12
CA THR A 132 14.79 2.24 0.22
C THR A 132 14.63 3.53 -0.58
N GLY A 133 13.97 3.44 -1.75
CA GLY A 133 13.56 4.57 -2.57
C GLY A 133 12.77 5.66 -1.85
N TYR A 134 11.99 5.34 -0.81
CA TYR A 134 11.26 6.33 -0.01
C TYR A 134 12.18 7.30 0.75
N GLU A 135 13.44 6.91 0.99
CA GLU A 135 14.44 7.74 1.68
C GLU A 135 14.98 8.86 0.76
N ASN A 136 14.72 8.78 -0.55
CA ASN A 136 15.08 9.81 -1.53
C ASN A 136 13.83 10.58 -1.98
N PRO A 137 13.63 11.85 -1.57
CA PRO A 137 12.44 12.62 -1.92
C PRO A 137 12.16 12.75 -3.43
N ASP A 138 13.20 12.82 -4.26
CA ASP A 138 13.06 12.96 -5.72
C ASP A 138 12.58 11.67 -6.40
N MET A 139 12.74 10.53 -5.72
CA MET A 139 12.44 9.20 -6.24
C MET A 139 11.27 8.51 -5.53
N ALA A 140 10.95 8.96 -4.31
CA ALA A 140 9.99 8.32 -3.43
C ALA A 140 8.64 8.03 -4.10
N LEU A 141 8.06 9.00 -4.80
CA LEU A 141 6.76 8.81 -5.48
C LEU A 141 6.84 7.87 -6.69
N HIS A 142 7.98 7.84 -7.39
CA HIS A 142 8.19 6.92 -8.50
C HIS A 142 8.31 5.49 -8.00
N TYR A 143 9.19 5.27 -7.01
CA TYR A 143 9.39 3.95 -6.44
C TYR A 143 8.21 3.45 -5.61
N GLY A 144 7.53 4.33 -4.87
CA GLY A 144 6.29 4.00 -4.15
C GLY A 144 5.17 3.56 -5.10
N SER A 145 5.00 4.24 -6.23
CA SER A 145 4.06 3.83 -7.28
C SER A 145 4.40 2.47 -7.89
N MET A 146 5.68 2.24 -8.22
CA MET A 146 6.13 0.93 -8.73
C MET A 146 5.95 -0.19 -7.69
N LEU A 147 6.28 0.10 -6.42
CA LEU A 147 6.15 -0.85 -5.32
C LEU A 147 4.69 -1.26 -5.11
N ARG A 148 3.75 -0.30 -5.12
CA ARG A 148 2.31 -0.61 -4.99
C ARG A 148 1.82 -1.57 -6.06
N GLU A 149 2.33 -1.47 -7.28
CA GLU A 149 1.97 -2.39 -8.34
C GLU A 149 2.60 -3.77 -8.14
N CYS A 150 3.84 -3.83 -7.62
CA CYS A 150 4.52 -5.09 -7.32
C CYS A 150 3.84 -5.86 -6.17
N ILE A 151 3.40 -5.19 -5.10
CA ILE A 151 2.72 -5.83 -3.95
C ILE A 151 1.32 -6.39 -4.32
N ARG A 152 0.82 -6.11 -5.52
CA ARG A 152 -0.38 -6.80 -6.05
C ARG A 152 -0.13 -8.29 -6.22
N HIS A 153 1.12 -8.71 -6.37
CA HIS A 153 1.53 -10.11 -6.35
C HIS A 153 1.76 -10.58 -4.91
N GLN A 154 1.10 -11.68 -4.54
CA GLN A 154 1.16 -12.21 -3.17
C GLN A 154 2.59 -12.54 -2.72
N VAL A 155 3.43 -13.03 -3.64
CA VAL A 155 4.84 -13.35 -3.36
C VAL A 155 5.65 -12.13 -2.91
N VAL A 156 5.36 -10.95 -3.46
CA VAL A 156 6.02 -9.69 -3.09
C VAL A 156 5.44 -9.15 -1.79
N ALA A 157 4.11 -9.11 -1.65
CA ALA A 157 3.48 -8.64 -0.42
C ALA A 157 3.93 -9.47 0.79
N LYS A 158 3.98 -10.80 0.64
CA LYS A 158 4.48 -11.72 1.67
C LYS A 158 5.92 -11.39 2.03
N TYR A 159 6.79 -11.21 1.04
CA TYR A 159 8.18 -10.83 1.27
C TYR A 159 8.32 -9.53 2.08
N VAL A 160 7.57 -8.48 1.73
CA VAL A 160 7.61 -7.21 2.46
C VAL A 160 7.09 -7.38 3.88
N LEU A 161 5.96 -8.07 4.08
CA LEU A 161 5.36 -8.30 5.40
C LEU A 161 6.29 -9.10 6.33
N GLU A 162 7.02 -10.07 5.81
CA GLU A 162 7.95 -10.92 6.57
C GLU A 162 9.34 -10.29 6.76
N SER A 163 9.58 -9.09 6.20
CA SER A 163 10.86 -8.39 6.27
C SER A 163 10.87 -7.24 7.28
N GLU A 164 12.07 -6.82 7.67
CA GLU A 164 12.28 -5.61 8.50
C GLU A 164 11.82 -4.32 7.79
N HIS A 165 11.61 -4.35 6.47
CA HIS A 165 11.14 -3.19 5.73
C HIS A 165 9.73 -2.74 6.12
N LEU A 166 8.87 -3.65 6.61
CA LEU A 166 7.54 -3.27 7.05
C LEU A 166 7.60 -2.21 8.16
N LYS A 167 8.58 -2.31 9.07
CA LYS A 167 8.74 -1.37 10.18
C LYS A 167 9.03 0.06 9.70
N LYS A 168 9.71 0.21 8.55
CA LYS A 168 10.01 1.53 7.97
C LYS A 168 8.74 2.30 7.59
N PHE A 169 7.62 1.61 7.30
CA PHE A 169 6.36 2.30 6.98
C PHE A 169 5.81 3.12 8.14
N PHE A 170 6.05 2.73 9.40
CA PHE A 170 5.63 3.54 10.55
C PHE A 170 6.31 4.91 10.56
N ASP A 171 7.53 5.00 10.02
CA ASP A 171 8.27 6.25 9.90
C ASP A 171 7.91 6.98 8.58
N PHE A 172 7.81 6.25 7.46
CA PHE A 172 7.46 6.84 6.15
C PHE A 172 6.10 7.53 6.14
N ILE A 173 5.09 6.96 6.80
CA ILE A 173 3.74 7.53 6.92
C ILE A 173 3.73 8.85 7.69
N GLN A 174 4.79 9.13 8.45
CA GLN A 174 4.92 10.32 9.28
C GLN A 174 5.95 11.32 8.72
N LEU A 175 6.42 11.10 7.49
CA LEU A 175 7.32 12.04 6.84
C LEU A 175 6.69 13.43 6.68
N PRO A 176 7.47 14.52 6.80
CA PRO A 176 6.95 15.88 6.65
C PRO A 176 6.38 16.17 5.26
N ASN A 177 6.89 15.48 4.23
CA ASN A 177 6.36 15.59 2.88
C ASN A 177 5.04 14.83 2.78
N PHE A 178 3.93 15.57 2.68
CA PHE A 178 2.58 15.01 2.66
C PHE A 178 2.35 14.02 1.54
N ASP A 179 2.83 14.30 0.32
CA ASP A 179 2.60 13.43 -0.83
C ASP A 179 3.30 12.08 -0.63
N ILE A 180 4.53 12.10 -0.11
CA ILE A 180 5.31 10.88 0.18
C ILE A 180 4.67 10.10 1.34
N ALA A 181 4.27 10.78 2.41
CA ALA A 181 3.62 10.16 3.55
C ALA A 181 2.27 9.51 3.17
N ALA A 182 1.46 10.19 2.35
CA ALA A 182 0.19 9.67 1.85
C ALA A 182 0.40 8.47 0.92
N ASP A 183 1.42 8.53 0.06
CA ASP A 183 1.83 7.44 -0.82
C ASP A 183 2.26 6.20 0.00
N ALA A 184 3.10 6.39 1.03
CA ALA A 184 3.51 5.33 1.95
C ALA A 184 2.33 4.75 2.72
N ALA A 185 1.39 5.58 3.19
CA ALA A 185 0.18 5.14 3.87
C ALA A 185 -0.72 4.29 2.97
N ALA A 186 -0.84 4.65 1.69
CA ALA A 186 -1.57 3.86 0.70
C ALA A 186 -0.91 2.49 0.49
N THR A 187 0.42 2.45 0.35
CA THR A 187 1.18 1.21 0.21
C THR A 187 1.04 0.31 1.45
N PHE A 188 1.18 0.88 2.65
CA PHE A 188 1.02 0.17 3.92
C PHE A 188 -0.40 -0.39 4.07
N LYS A 189 -1.42 0.39 3.72
CA LYS A 189 -2.81 -0.08 3.67
C LYS A 189 -2.97 -1.27 2.73
N GLU A 190 -2.43 -1.20 1.52
CA GLU A 190 -2.54 -2.30 0.56
C GLU A 190 -1.87 -3.58 1.06
N LEU A 191 -0.67 -3.48 1.64
CA LEU A 191 0.04 -4.61 2.25
C LEU A 191 -0.83 -5.31 3.31
N LEU A 192 -1.52 -4.52 4.15
CA LEU A 192 -2.31 -5.02 5.29
C LEU A 192 -3.76 -5.37 4.95
N THR A 193 -4.21 -5.21 3.70
CA THR A 193 -5.63 -5.44 3.37
C THR A 193 -5.87 -6.23 2.09
N ARG A 194 -4.88 -6.38 1.20
CA ARG A 194 -5.05 -7.04 -0.11
C ARG A 194 -5.12 -8.56 0.00
N HIS A 195 -4.05 -9.20 0.50
CA HIS A 195 -3.89 -10.66 0.47
C HIS A 195 -4.35 -11.27 1.79
N LYS A 196 -5.66 -11.50 1.91
CA LYS A 196 -6.34 -11.79 3.18
C LYS A 196 -5.71 -12.89 4.02
N SER A 197 -5.37 -14.03 3.43
CA SER A 197 -4.73 -15.14 4.15
C SER A 197 -3.32 -14.78 4.61
N THR A 198 -2.50 -14.20 3.73
CA THR A 198 -1.13 -13.74 4.08
C THR A 198 -1.13 -12.72 5.20
N VAL A 199 -2.06 -11.77 5.17
CA VAL A 199 -2.21 -10.76 6.23
C VAL A 199 -2.65 -11.40 7.54
N ALA A 200 -3.61 -12.32 7.51
CA ALA A 200 -4.08 -13.01 8.71
C ALA A 200 -2.97 -13.82 9.39
N ASP A 201 -2.19 -14.56 8.59
CA ASP A 201 -1.02 -15.30 9.06
C ASP A 201 0.03 -14.35 9.65
N PHE A 202 0.33 -13.26 8.94
CA PHE A 202 1.28 -12.25 9.41
C PHE A 202 0.84 -11.64 10.75
N LEU A 203 -0.39 -11.12 10.86
CA LEU A 203 -0.88 -10.45 12.06
C LEU A 203 -0.95 -11.40 13.26
N THR A 204 -1.27 -12.68 13.03
CA THR A 204 -1.31 -13.68 14.09
C THR A 204 0.09 -13.93 14.65
N ASN A 205 1.08 -14.12 13.77
CA ASN A 205 2.46 -14.45 14.17
C ASN A 205 3.23 -13.25 14.72
N ASN A 206 2.82 -12.03 14.37
CA ASN A 206 3.54 -10.78 14.67
C ASN A 206 2.76 -9.83 15.58
N TYR A 207 1.70 -10.33 16.22
CA TYR A 207 0.71 -9.53 16.92
C TYR A 207 1.32 -8.50 17.87
N ASP A 208 2.20 -8.96 18.77
CA ASP A 208 2.61 -8.16 19.94
C ASP A 208 3.41 -6.93 19.50
N TRP A 209 4.48 -7.12 18.72
CA TRP A 209 5.30 -6.00 18.23
C TRP A 209 4.53 -5.13 17.23
N PHE A 210 3.72 -5.74 16.35
CA PHE A 210 3.02 -4.98 15.31
C PHE A 210 2.01 -4.02 15.92
N PHE A 211 1.17 -4.48 16.86
CA PHE A 211 0.18 -3.61 17.49
C PHE A 211 0.79 -2.66 18.52
N GLU A 212 1.91 -2.99 19.16
CA GLU A 212 2.66 -2.04 19.98
C GLU A 212 3.13 -0.83 19.14
N GLU A 213 3.77 -1.08 18.00
CA GLU A 213 4.21 -0.04 17.06
C GLU A 213 3.03 0.70 16.42
N TYR A 214 2.00 -0.03 15.98
CA TYR A 214 0.80 0.55 15.37
C TYR A 214 0.07 1.52 16.31
N ASN A 215 -0.10 1.11 17.58
CA ASN A 215 -0.77 1.91 18.59
C ASN A 215 0.05 3.17 18.91
N SER A 216 1.31 2.98 19.33
CA SER A 216 2.16 4.06 19.81
C SER A 216 2.55 5.05 18.72
N LYS A 217 2.85 4.58 17.51
CA LYS A 217 3.31 5.45 16.42
C LYS A 217 2.18 6.01 15.57
N LEU A 218 1.04 5.32 15.43
CA LEU A 218 -0.01 5.74 14.50
C LEU A 218 -1.30 6.19 15.18
N LEU A 219 -1.88 5.36 16.06
CA LEU A 219 -3.14 5.72 16.73
C LEU A 219 -2.95 6.86 17.74
N GLU A 220 -1.81 6.88 18.43
CA GLU A 220 -1.44 7.91 19.40
C GLU A 220 -0.54 9.01 18.79
N SER A 221 -0.33 8.99 17.46
CA SER A 221 0.46 10.01 16.76
C SER A 221 -0.08 11.41 17.04
N SER A 222 0.79 12.43 17.14
CA SER A 222 0.34 13.83 17.22
C SER A 222 -0.26 14.35 15.90
N ASN A 223 0.02 13.67 14.78
CA ASN A 223 -0.48 14.03 13.46
C ASN A 223 -1.93 13.57 13.26
N TYR A 224 -2.83 14.53 13.06
CA TYR A 224 -4.25 14.30 12.81
C TYR A 224 -4.52 13.34 11.63
N ILE A 225 -3.81 13.52 10.52
CA ILE A 225 -4.03 12.72 9.30
C ILE A 225 -3.59 11.28 9.54
N THR A 226 -2.45 11.09 10.18
CA THR A 226 -1.95 9.77 10.59
C THR A 226 -2.95 9.05 11.48
N ARG A 227 -3.42 9.70 12.57
CA ARG A 227 -4.43 9.10 13.47
C ARG A 227 -5.70 8.71 12.71
N ARG A 228 -6.23 9.61 11.88
CA ARG A 228 -7.45 9.37 11.10
C ARG A 228 -7.31 8.18 10.15
N GLN A 229 -6.20 8.08 9.44
CA GLN A 229 -5.95 6.96 8.52
C GLN A 229 -5.71 5.65 9.28
N ALA A 230 -5.00 5.70 10.41
CA ALA A 230 -4.72 4.54 11.23
C ALA A 230 -5.97 3.97 11.88
N VAL A 231 -6.85 4.77 12.49
CA VAL A 231 -8.07 4.23 13.09
C VAL A 231 -8.99 3.58 12.05
N LYS A 232 -9.05 4.16 10.84
CA LYS A 232 -9.79 3.57 9.71
C LYS A 232 -9.19 2.23 9.28
N LEU A 233 -7.86 2.19 9.10
CA LEU A 233 -7.16 0.97 8.70
C LEU A 233 -7.26 -0.12 9.78
N LEU A 234 -7.24 0.24 11.05
CA LEU A 234 -7.49 -0.69 12.15
C LEU A 234 -8.89 -1.33 12.01
N GLY A 235 -9.91 -0.52 11.73
CA GLY A 235 -11.25 -1.03 11.40
C GLY A 235 -11.24 -1.99 10.22
N ASP A 236 -10.63 -1.59 9.10
CA ASP A 236 -10.51 -2.42 7.88
C ASP A 236 -9.82 -3.77 8.18
N MET A 237 -8.80 -3.80 9.06
CA MET A 237 -8.11 -5.02 9.45
C MET A 237 -8.94 -5.90 10.38
N LEU A 238 -9.50 -5.34 11.46
CA LEU A 238 -10.17 -6.14 12.50
C LEU A 238 -11.56 -6.64 12.08
N LEU A 239 -12.23 -5.93 11.16
CA LEU A 239 -13.53 -6.34 10.61
C LEU A 239 -13.42 -7.41 9.51
N ASP A 240 -12.21 -7.68 9.00
CA ASP A 240 -12.02 -8.76 8.02
C ASP A 240 -12.19 -10.12 8.70
N ARG A 241 -13.06 -10.96 8.14
CA ARG A 241 -13.35 -12.31 8.66
C ARG A 241 -12.11 -13.19 8.80
N SER A 242 -11.11 -12.98 7.95
CA SER A 242 -9.86 -13.76 7.95
C SER A 242 -9.01 -13.44 9.18
N ASN A 243 -9.19 -12.24 9.77
CA ASN A 243 -8.46 -11.75 10.93
C ASN A 243 -9.22 -11.99 12.26
N SER A 244 -10.19 -12.90 12.29
CA SER A 244 -11.04 -13.13 13.47
C SER A 244 -10.26 -13.44 14.76
N ALA A 245 -9.23 -14.29 14.69
CA ALA A 245 -8.37 -14.60 15.83
C ALA A 245 -7.64 -13.35 16.36
N THR A 246 -7.04 -12.57 15.45
CA THR A 246 -6.40 -11.28 15.76
C THR A 246 -7.39 -10.30 16.37
N MET A 247 -8.59 -10.18 15.81
CA MET A 247 -9.65 -9.33 16.32
C MET A 247 -10.03 -9.72 17.74
N THR A 248 -10.28 -11.01 18.01
CA THR A 248 -10.61 -11.49 19.35
C THR A 248 -9.51 -11.17 20.36
N LYS A 249 -8.23 -11.34 19.99
CA LYS A 249 -7.10 -10.95 20.84
C LYS A 249 -7.08 -9.43 21.08
N TYR A 250 -7.31 -8.63 20.04
CA TYR A 250 -7.32 -7.16 20.12
C TYR A 250 -8.41 -6.59 21.02
N VAL A 251 -9.64 -7.10 20.90
CA VAL A 251 -10.77 -6.60 21.70
C VAL A 251 -10.80 -7.14 23.14
N SER A 252 -9.84 -7.98 23.49
CA SER A 252 -9.64 -8.49 24.84
C SER A 252 -8.55 -7.74 25.61
N SER A 253 -7.93 -6.72 25.00
CA SER A 253 -6.87 -5.92 25.62
C SER A 253 -7.40 -4.63 26.23
N ARG A 254 -7.17 -4.45 27.52
CA ARG A 254 -7.49 -3.22 28.26
C ARG A 254 -6.82 -1.98 27.69
N GLU A 255 -5.57 -2.13 27.25
CA GLU A 255 -4.82 -1.01 26.69
C GLU A 255 -5.42 -0.56 25.36
N ASN A 256 -5.76 -1.51 24.49
CA ASN A 256 -6.42 -1.21 23.22
C ASN A 256 -7.78 -0.52 23.43
N LEU A 257 -8.57 -0.96 24.42
CA LEU A 257 -9.83 -0.29 24.78
C LEU A 257 -9.58 1.15 25.21
N ARG A 258 -8.56 1.41 26.03
CA ARG A 258 -8.21 2.74 26.51
C ARG A 258 -7.89 3.69 25.36
N ILE A 259 -7.06 3.24 24.41
CA ILE A 259 -6.71 4.02 23.21
C ILE A 259 -7.98 4.38 22.43
N LEU A 260 -8.84 3.40 22.17
CA LEU A 260 -10.08 3.59 21.40
C LEU A 260 -11.07 4.52 22.12
N MET A 261 -11.19 4.42 23.45
CA MET A 261 -12.02 5.32 24.25
C MET A 261 -11.47 6.76 24.25
N ASN A 262 -10.16 6.95 24.14
CA ASN A 262 -9.58 8.27 23.95
C ASN A 262 -9.85 8.82 22.54
N LEU A 263 -9.75 8.00 21.49
CA LEU A 263 -10.08 8.39 20.12
C LEU A 263 -11.56 8.76 19.95
N LEU A 264 -12.49 8.10 20.67
CA LEU A 264 -13.90 8.49 20.74
C LEU A 264 -14.14 9.88 21.34
N ARG A 265 -13.15 10.45 22.04
CA ARG A 265 -13.22 11.77 22.68
C ARG A 265 -12.44 12.84 21.92
N GLU A 266 -11.83 12.51 20.79
CA GLU A 266 -11.10 13.46 19.95
C GLU A 266 -12.02 14.58 19.45
N SER A 267 -11.48 15.76 19.16
CA SER A 267 -12.28 16.88 18.62
C SER A 267 -12.81 16.61 17.20
N SER A 268 -12.13 15.74 16.43
CA SER A 268 -12.54 15.39 15.08
C SER A 268 -13.65 14.37 15.07
N LYS A 269 -14.83 14.78 14.60
CA LYS A 269 -15.99 13.92 14.36
C LYS A 269 -15.67 12.72 13.46
N THR A 270 -14.81 12.90 12.45
CA THR A 270 -14.39 11.79 11.59
C THR A 270 -13.59 10.74 12.34
N ILE A 271 -12.68 11.13 13.24
CA ILE A 271 -11.94 10.17 14.07
C ILE A 271 -12.90 9.45 15.03
N GLN A 272 -13.86 10.18 15.63
CA GLN A 272 -14.85 9.58 16.52
C GLN A 272 -15.68 8.49 15.81
N ILE A 273 -16.14 8.75 14.58
CA ILE A 273 -16.91 7.78 13.78
C ILE A 273 -16.08 6.53 13.46
N GLU A 274 -14.84 6.70 12.99
CA GLU A 274 -13.97 5.56 12.67
C GLU A 274 -13.58 4.78 13.95
N ALA A 275 -13.34 5.48 15.07
CA ALA A 275 -13.11 4.86 16.36
C ALA A 275 -14.33 4.07 16.86
N PHE A 276 -15.54 4.56 16.59
CA PHE A 276 -16.78 3.84 16.90
C PHE A 276 -16.85 2.49 16.16
N HIS A 277 -16.48 2.43 14.88
CA HIS A 277 -16.48 1.19 14.11
C HIS A 277 -15.55 0.10 14.67
N VAL A 278 -14.49 0.49 15.38
CA VAL A 278 -13.62 -0.45 16.09
C VAL A 278 -14.15 -0.72 17.50
N PHE A 279 -14.58 0.32 18.22
CA PHE A 279 -15.11 0.22 19.58
C PHE A 279 -16.33 -0.70 19.68
N LYS A 280 -17.20 -0.72 18.65
CA LYS A 280 -18.35 -1.64 18.63
C LYS A 280 -17.94 -3.11 18.77
N LEU A 281 -16.73 -3.49 18.33
CA LEU A 281 -16.22 -4.85 18.49
C LEU A 281 -15.94 -5.20 19.96
N PHE A 282 -15.51 -4.22 20.76
CA PHE A 282 -15.38 -4.39 22.22
C PHE A 282 -16.73 -4.56 22.89
N ALA A 283 -17.75 -3.79 22.47
CA ALA A 283 -19.11 -3.90 23.00
C ALA A 283 -19.78 -5.22 22.58
N ALA A 284 -19.56 -5.68 21.34
CA ALA A 284 -20.16 -6.90 20.82
C ALA A 284 -19.46 -8.20 21.27
N ASN A 285 -18.25 -8.12 21.85
CA ASN A 285 -17.50 -9.30 22.28
C ASN A 285 -18.29 -10.10 23.34
N GLN A 286 -18.76 -11.30 23.03
CA GLN A 286 -19.52 -12.11 24.00
C GLN A 286 -18.65 -12.60 25.16
N ASN A 287 -17.35 -12.78 24.92
CA ASN A 287 -16.36 -13.28 25.88
C ASN A 287 -15.49 -12.14 26.45
N LYS A 288 -16.09 -10.99 26.76
CA LYS A 288 -15.38 -9.85 27.37
C LYS A 288 -14.66 -10.25 28.66
N PRO A 289 -13.34 -10.01 28.75
CA PRO A 289 -12.60 -10.07 30.01
C PRO A 289 -13.21 -9.17 31.09
N ALA A 290 -13.02 -9.54 32.36
CA ALA A 290 -13.61 -8.83 33.50
C ALA A 290 -13.14 -7.37 33.61
N ASP A 291 -11.87 -7.10 33.33
CA ASP A 291 -11.31 -5.75 33.31
C ASP A 291 -11.92 -4.87 32.21
N ILE A 292 -12.15 -5.41 31.01
CA ILE A 292 -12.89 -4.74 29.93
C ILE A 292 -14.33 -4.43 30.36
N SER A 293 -15.06 -5.42 30.88
CA SER A 293 -16.43 -5.23 31.38
C SER A 293 -16.48 -4.15 32.47
N ASN A 294 -15.55 -4.18 33.43
CA ASN A 294 -15.50 -3.25 34.54
C ASN A 294 -15.18 -1.82 34.08
N ILE A 295 -14.32 -1.63 33.07
CA ILE A 295 -14.06 -0.32 32.46
C ILE A 295 -15.33 0.25 31.79
N LEU A 296 -16.04 -0.58 31.02
CA LEU A 296 -17.29 -0.17 30.36
C LEU A 296 -18.37 0.20 31.39
N VAL A 297 -18.52 -0.58 32.46
CA VAL A 297 -19.47 -0.30 33.55
C VAL A 297 -19.10 0.99 34.29
N ALA A 298 -17.83 1.16 34.66
CA ALA A 298 -17.35 2.35 35.37
C ALA A 298 -17.55 3.64 34.55
N ASN A 299 -17.56 3.54 33.21
CA ASN A 299 -17.76 4.67 32.31
C ASN A 299 -19.15 4.70 31.66
N LYS A 300 -20.08 3.83 32.08
CA LYS A 300 -21.38 3.59 31.42
C LYS A 300 -22.12 4.87 31.08
N SER A 301 -22.42 5.70 32.08
CA SER A 301 -23.20 6.94 31.90
C SER A 301 -22.53 7.93 30.94
N LYS A 302 -21.20 8.03 30.98
CA LYS A 302 -20.43 8.92 30.10
C LYS A 302 -20.41 8.41 28.67
N LEU A 303 -20.23 7.10 28.49
CA LEU A 303 -20.26 6.44 27.18
C LEU A 303 -21.62 6.57 26.51
N LEU A 304 -22.71 6.30 27.23
CA LEU A 304 -24.07 6.43 26.67
C LEU A 304 -24.39 7.85 26.23
N ARG A 305 -23.96 8.87 27.01
CA ARG A 305 -24.12 10.27 26.61
C ARG A 305 -23.31 10.59 25.35
N LEU A 306 -22.02 10.21 25.33
CA LEU A 306 -21.13 10.44 24.19
C LEU A 306 -21.66 9.80 22.91
N LEU A 307 -22.10 8.54 22.98
CA LEU A 307 -22.65 7.81 21.84
C LEU A 307 -24.02 8.36 21.39
N GLY A 308 -24.86 8.83 22.32
CA GLY A 308 -26.14 9.46 21.98
C GLY A 308 -25.99 10.76 21.19
N GLU A 309 -24.90 11.50 21.42
CA GLU A 309 -24.56 12.74 20.71
C GLU A 309 -23.83 12.47 19.38
N LEU A 310 -23.22 11.27 19.22
CA LEU A 310 -22.50 10.88 18.03
C LEU A 310 -23.46 10.64 16.85
N LYS A 311 -23.28 11.40 15.77
CA LYS A 311 -24.06 11.32 14.53
C LYS A 311 -23.13 11.38 13.34
N THR A 312 -23.52 10.85 12.20
CA THR A 312 -22.86 11.09 10.91
C THR A 312 -23.29 12.44 10.33
N ASP A 313 -22.63 12.91 9.27
CA ASP A 313 -23.04 14.16 8.57
C ASP A 313 -24.22 13.93 7.62
N LYS A 314 -24.38 12.69 7.15
CA LYS A 314 -25.49 12.22 6.30
C LYS A 314 -26.22 11.11 7.04
N GLU A 315 -27.50 10.91 6.72
CA GLU A 315 -28.25 9.76 7.22
C GLU A 315 -27.53 8.46 6.84
N ASP A 316 -27.27 7.65 7.86
CA ASP A 316 -26.60 6.35 7.74
C ASP A 316 -27.32 5.38 8.69
N GLU A 317 -28.33 4.69 8.14
CA GLU A 317 -29.19 3.78 8.90
C GLU A 317 -28.38 2.63 9.53
N GLN A 318 -27.32 2.17 8.87
CA GLN A 318 -26.47 1.11 9.40
C GLN A 318 -25.68 1.62 10.61
N PHE A 319 -25.10 2.82 10.52
CA PHE A 319 -24.39 3.43 11.63
C PHE A 319 -25.32 3.64 12.84
N ASP A 320 -26.52 4.16 12.61
CA ASP A 320 -27.48 4.40 13.68
C ASP A 320 -27.98 3.10 14.33
N SER A 321 -28.17 2.04 13.54
CA SER A 321 -28.49 0.69 14.03
C SER A 321 -27.36 0.11 14.89
N ASP A 322 -26.12 0.12 14.38
CA ASP A 322 -24.93 -0.34 15.11
C ASP A 322 -24.78 0.43 16.44
N LYS A 323 -24.99 1.75 16.40
CA LYS A 323 -24.88 2.63 17.57
C LYS A 323 -25.94 2.32 18.62
N ALA A 324 -27.19 2.11 18.20
CA ALA A 324 -28.27 1.72 19.09
C ALA A 324 -27.98 0.37 19.76
N GLN A 325 -27.48 -0.61 19.01
CA GLN A 325 -27.08 -1.92 19.54
C GLN A 325 -25.96 -1.77 20.59
N VAL A 326 -24.88 -1.04 20.27
CA VAL A 326 -23.76 -0.82 21.20
C VAL A 326 -24.23 -0.12 22.48
N MET A 327 -25.11 0.88 22.36
CA MET A 327 -25.68 1.56 23.53
C MET A 327 -26.51 0.61 24.39
N GLN A 328 -27.32 -0.26 23.77
CA GLN A 328 -28.10 -1.27 24.49
C GLN A 328 -27.20 -2.27 25.21
N GLU A 329 -26.17 -2.77 24.53
CA GLU A 329 -25.17 -3.70 25.11
C GLU A 329 -24.52 -3.06 26.33
N ILE A 330 -24.03 -1.82 26.22
CA ILE A 330 -23.40 -1.09 27.34
C ILE A 330 -24.39 -0.84 28.49
N ALA A 331 -25.64 -0.47 28.19
CA ALA A 331 -26.66 -0.24 29.20
C ALA A 331 -26.93 -1.51 30.03
N SER A 332 -26.95 -2.67 29.36
CA SER A 332 -27.20 -3.99 29.96
C SER A 332 -26.03 -4.57 30.77
N LEU A 333 -24.81 -4.01 30.67
CA LEU A 333 -23.65 -4.54 31.38
C LEU A 333 -23.79 -4.40 32.90
N GLU A 334 -23.55 -5.47 33.63
CA GLU A 334 -23.45 -5.46 35.09
C GLU A 334 -21.98 -5.60 35.54
N PRO A 335 -21.62 -5.13 36.75
CA PRO A 335 -20.29 -5.34 37.29
C PRO A 335 -19.96 -6.84 37.33
N LYS A 336 -18.81 -7.25 36.79
CA LYS A 336 -18.31 -8.61 36.97
C LYS A 336 -17.34 -8.61 38.15
N GLU A 337 -17.62 -9.43 39.16
CA GLU A 337 -16.66 -9.68 40.24
C GLU A 337 -15.36 -10.22 39.64
N LEU A 338 -14.23 -9.64 40.02
CA LEU A 338 -12.92 -10.18 39.69
C LEU A 338 -12.74 -11.44 40.54
N PRO A 339 -12.45 -12.62 39.95
CA PRO A 339 -12.21 -13.84 40.71
C PRO A 339 -10.99 -13.74 41.63
#